data_AF-A0A6N3FL86-F1
#
_entry.id   AF-A0A6N3FL86-F1
#
_cell.length_a   1.000
_cell.length_b   1.000
_cell.length_c   1.000
_cell.angle_alpha   90.00
_cell.angle_beta   90.00
_cell.angle_gamma   90.00
#
_symmetry.space_group_name_H-M   'P 1'
#
loop_
_entity.id
_entity.type
_entity.pdbx_description
1 polymer ?
#
loop_
_entity_poly.entity_id
_entity_poly.type
_entity_poly.pdbx_seq_one_letter_code
_entity_poly.pdbx_strand_id
1 'polypeptide(L)'
;MFKKEKIIDELNKKGWSRYKLCKEAGMAQSTLSDILGGKNVSPKTSTLQRIADALDVSINVFFDDKILPSVDVNSAFAGSGELKMDNELSQRAERDIQKSLSQTLDMIENSQDGLMFDGEPLELDDLTKELLKQSLENSMRMAKKIAKEKYTPKKYKK
;
A
#
# COMPACT_ATOMS: atom_id res chain seq x y z
N MET A 1 5.84 14.62 8.58
CA MET A 1 5.32 15.39 9.74
C MET A 1 4.08 14.66 10.23
N PHE A 2 3.86 14.51 11.54
CA PHE A 2 2.69 13.79 12.06
C PHE A 2 1.38 14.43 11.56
N LYS A 3 0.44 13.59 11.09
CA LYS A 3 -0.85 13.99 10.56
C LYS A 3 -1.98 13.43 11.41
N LYS A 4 -2.54 14.29 12.24
CA LYS A 4 -3.68 13.98 13.10
C LYS A 4 -4.96 13.64 12.31
N GLU A 5 -5.10 14.17 11.10
CA GLU A 5 -6.26 13.93 10.23
C GLU A 5 -6.38 12.44 9.87
N LYS A 6 -5.25 11.74 9.73
CA LYS A 6 -5.21 10.31 9.40
C LYS A 6 -5.87 9.42 10.44
N ILE A 7 -5.77 9.79 11.71
CA ILE A 7 -6.46 9.06 12.79
C ILE A 7 -7.98 9.18 12.63
N ILE A 8 -8.47 10.35 12.22
CA ILE A 8 -9.90 10.58 11.99
C ILE A 8 -10.39 9.81 10.77
N ASP A 9 -9.60 9.78 9.70
CA ASP A 9 -9.92 9.01 8.49
C ASP A 9 -10.08 7.51 8.80
N GLU A 10 -9.13 6.93 9.54
CA GLU A 10 -9.19 5.51 9.93
C GLU A 10 -10.35 5.20 10.89
N LEU A 11 -10.70 6.14 11.79
CA LEU A 11 -11.88 6.00 12.64
C LEU A 11 -13.18 5.96 11.82
N ASN A 12 -13.30 6.84 10.82
CA ASN A 12 -14.47 6.88 9.95
C ASN A 12 -14.60 5.60 9.12
N LYS A 13 -13.47 5.08 8.59
CA LYS A 13 -13.45 3.79 7.86
C LYS A 13 -13.91 2.62 8.72
N LYS A 14 -13.47 2.55 9.98
CA LYS A 14 -13.91 1.51 10.93
C LYS A 14 -15.30 1.77 11.53
N GLY A 15 -15.89 2.94 11.31
CA GLY A 15 -17.14 3.35 11.95
C GLY A 15 -17.03 3.47 13.47
N TRP A 16 -15.85 3.81 13.99
CA TRP A 16 -15.58 3.89 15.42
C TRP A 16 -15.73 5.32 15.95
N SER A 17 -16.30 5.44 17.15
CA SER A 17 -16.29 6.70 17.89
C SER A 17 -14.93 6.94 18.54
N ARG A 18 -14.59 8.20 18.82
CA ARG A 18 -13.37 8.57 19.56
C ARG A 18 -13.31 7.87 20.92
N TYR A 19 -14.46 7.69 21.58
CA TYR A 19 -14.56 6.96 22.84
C TYR A 19 -14.18 5.48 22.70
N LYS A 20 -14.63 4.83 21.62
CA LYS A 20 -14.29 3.44 21.33
C LYS A 20 -12.78 3.27 21.11
N LEU A 21 -12.16 4.18 20.36
CA LEU A 21 -10.70 4.18 20.17
C LEU A 21 -9.94 4.30 21.49
N CYS A 22 -10.36 5.21 22.37
CA CYS A 22 -9.71 5.36 23.68
C CYS A 22 -9.79 4.08 24.52
N LYS A 23 -10.93 3.39 24.50
CA LYS A 23 -11.09 2.11 25.19
C LYS A 23 -10.16 1.05 24.62
N GLU A 24 -10.15 0.91 23.30
CA GLU A 24 -9.36 -0.12 22.62
C GLU A 24 -7.85 0.12 22.76
N ALA A 25 -7.41 1.37 22.58
CA ALA A 25 -6.01 1.75 22.75
C ALA A 25 -5.59 1.85 24.22
N GLY A 26 -6.53 1.72 25.18
CA GLY A 26 -6.32 1.81 26.62
C GLY A 26 -5.85 3.18 27.12
N MET A 27 -6.25 4.28 26.47
CA MET A 27 -5.76 5.63 26.78
C MET A 27 -6.85 6.58 27.27
N ALA A 28 -6.44 7.65 27.95
CA ALA A 28 -7.36 8.68 28.44
C ALA A 28 -7.94 9.50 27.28
N GLN A 29 -9.21 9.90 27.40
CA GLN A 29 -9.86 10.75 26.39
C GLN A 29 -9.24 12.13 26.23
N SER A 30 -8.66 12.69 27.31
CA SER A 30 -7.91 13.94 27.27
C SER A 30 -6.71 13.82 26.33
N THR A 31 -5.96 12.72 26.40
CA THR A 31 -4.79 12.46 25.56
C THR A 31 -5.15 12.43 24.08
N LEU A 32 -6.20 11.70 23.70
CA LEU A 32 -6.66 11.67 22.30
C LEU A 32 -7.14 13.06 21.85
N SER A 33 -7.84 13.80 22.71
CA SER A 33 -8.34 15.14 22.39
C SER A 33 -7.22 16.15 22.20
N ASP A 34 -6.13 16.07 22.97
CA ASP A 34 -4.97 16.94 22.81
C ASP A 34 -4.20 16.67 21.52
N ILE A 35 -4.10 15.39 21.12
CA ILE A 35 -3.49 14.96 19.84
C ILE A 35 -4.32 15.47 18.66
N LEU A 36 -5.63 15.21 18.65
CA LEU A 36 -6.52 15.62 17.55
C LEU A 36 -6.75 17.13 17.52
N GLY A 37 -6.77 17.78 18.69
CA GLY A 37 -6.89 19.22 18.83
C GLY A 37 -5.64 20.00 18.40
N GLY A 38 -4.52 19.32 18.17
CA GLY A 38 -3.26 19.96 17.78
C GLY A 38 -2.54 20.67 18.91
N LYS A 39 -2.98 20.49 20.17
CA LYS A 39 -2.21 20.93 21.35
C LYS A 39 -0.94 20.10 21.50
N ASN A 40 -1.01 18.82 21.13
CA ASN A 40 0.14 17.93 21.03
C ASN A 40 0.53 17.71 19.57
N VAL A 41 1.39 18.58 19.06
CA VAL A 41 1.86 18.55 17.65
C VAL A 41 2.80 17.38 17.38
N SER A 42 3.48 16.86 18.41
CA SER A 42 4.41 15.73 18.29
C SER A 42 4.15 14.70 19.41
N PRO A 43 3.14 13.82 19.22
CA PRO A 43 2.83 12.79 20.21
C PRO A 43 3.97 11.79 20.35
N LYS A 44 4.10 11.19 21.54
CA LYS A 44 5.09 10.13 21.78
C LYS A 44 4.81 8.94 20.86
N THR A 45 5.87 8.35 20.31
CA THR A 45 5.78 7.15 19.46
C THR A 45 5.03 6.02 20.14
N SER A 46 5.21 5.82 21.45
CA SER A 46 4.47 4.81 22.24
C SER A 46 2.96 5.04 22.26
N THR A 47 2.50 6.28 22.29
CA THR A 47 1.06 6.61 22.22
C THR A 47 0.53 6.36 20.81
N LEU A 48 1.30 6.73 19.78
CA LEU A 48 0.93 6.50 18.39
C LEU A 48 0.87 5.02 18.05
N GLN A 49 1.81 4.21 18.57
CA GLN A 49 1.81 2.77 18.41
C GLN A 49 0.50 2.17 18.95
N ARG A 50 0.09 2.56 20.16
CA ARG A 50 -1.17 2.07 20.75
C ARG A 50 -2.41 2.45 19.93
N ILE A 51 -2.41 3.62 19.30
CA ILE A 51 -3.49 4.03 18.38
C ILE A 51 -3.45 3.16 17.12
N ALA A 52 -2.27 2.90 16.58
CA ALA A 52 -2.06 2.07 15.41
C ALA A 52 -2.54 0.63 15.66
N ASP A 53 -2.10 0.03 16.77
CA ASP A 53 -2.47 -1.32 17.18
C ASP A 53 -3.99 -1.45 17.38
N ALA A 54 -4.63 -0.48 18.05
CA ALA A 54 -6.09 -0.46 18.23
C ALA A 54 -6.85 -0.31 16.90
N LEU A 55 -6.29 0.45 15.97
CA LEU A 55 -6.86 0.63 14.64
C LEU A 55 -6.45 -0.49 13.67
N ASP A 56 -5.64 -1.46 14.08
CA ASP A 56 -5.12 -2.53 13.22
C ASP A 56 -4.47 -1.97 11.94
N VAL A 57 -3.69 -0.90 12.10
CA VAL A 57 -2.95 -0.24 11.02
C VAL A 57 -1.50 -0.05 11.41
N SER A 58 -0.63 0.13 10.42
CA SER A 58 0.76 0.51 10.69
C SER A 58 0.86 1.94 11.22
N ILE A 59 1.75 2.18 12.19
CA ILE A 59 2.04 3.52 12.73
C ILE A 59 2.47 4.52 11.64
N ASN A 60 3.05 4.03 10.54
CA ASN A 60 3.48 4.84 9.40
C ASN A 60 2.32 5.59 8.73
N VAL A 61 1.09 5.07 8.82
CA VAL A 61 -0.12 5.69 8.27
C VAL A 61 -0.32 7.11 8.83
N PHE A 62 0.14 7.41 10.04
CA PHE A 62 0.01 8.72 10.66
C PHE A 62 1.09 9.72 10.26
N PHE A 63 2.14 9.27 9.56
CA PHE A 63 3.26 10.12 9.16
C PHE A 63 3.32 10.35 7.65
N ASP A 64 2.63 9.51 6.87
CA ASP A 64 2.69 9.54 5.42
C ASP A 64 1.74 10.56 4.78
N ASP A 65 2.32 11.36 3.89
CA ASP A 65 1.61 12.29 3.00
C ASP A 65 0.88 11.57 1.86
N LYS A 66 1.25 10.32 1.60
CA LYS A 66 0.83 9.56 0.44
C LYS A 66 0.53 8.14 0.89
N ILE A 67 -0.64 7.65 0.51
CA ILE A 67 -0.87 6.22 0.44
C ILE A 67 0.08 5.72 -0.65
N LEU A 68 1.32 5.43 -0.28
CA LEU A 68 2.00 4.31 -0.89
C LEU A 68 1.48 3.11 -0.11
N PRO A 69 0.80 2.14 -0.72
CA PRO A 69 0.73 0.85 -0.08
C PRO A 69 2.18 0.46 0.20
N SER A 70 2.54 0.39 1.48
CA SER A 70 3.73 -0.32 1.88
C SER A 70 3.48 -1.75 1.44
N VAL A 71 4.08 -2.13 0.32
CA VAL A 71 4.12 -3.51 -0.10
C VAL A 71 5.07 -4.17 0.89
N ASP A 72 4.50 -4.74 1.94
CA ASP A 72 5.18 -5.81 2.66
C ASP A 72 5.22 -6.99 1.68
N VAL A 73 6.36 -7.15 1.01
CA VAL A 73 6.59 -8.24 0.05
C VAL A 73 6.34 -9.62 0.69
N ASN A 74 6.37 -9.71 2.03
CA ASN A 74 6.05 -10.93 2.77
C ASN A 74 4.54 -11.15 2.97
N SER A 75 3.71 -10.10 2.89
CA SER A 75 2.25 -10.20 3.03
C SER A 75 1.56 -10.79 1.81
N ALA A 76 2.20 -10.76 0.63
CA ALA A 76 1.62 -11.31 -0.60
C ALA A 76 1.58 -12.85 -0.61
N PHE A 77 2.34 -13.50 0.28
CA PHE A 77 2.43 -14.97 0.36
C PHE A 77 1.43 -15.59 1.34
N ALA A 78 0.79 -14.79 2.20
CA ALA A 78 -0.11 -15.27 3.25
C ALA A 78 -1.55 -14.80 3.00
N GLY A 79 -2.31 -15.59 2.25
CA GLY A 79 -3.76 -15.75 2.43
C GLY A 79 -4.66 -14.61 1.95
N SER A 80 -5.41 -14.90 0.87
CA SER A 80 -6.81 -14.47 0.68
C SER A 80 -7.15 -13.03 1.08
N GLY A 81 -6.57 -12.05 0.40
CA GLY A 81 -7.07 -10.69 0.39
C GLY A 81 -7.36 -10.28 -1.05
N GLU A 82 -8.61 -10.44 -1.50
CA GLU A 82 -9.06 -9.78 -2.73
C GLU A 82 -8.92 -8.26 -2.53
N LEU A 83 -7.82 -7.71 -3.03
CA LEU A 83 -7.66 -6.28 -3.19
C LEU A 83 -8.64 -5.81 -4.25
N LYS A 84 -9.86 -5.47 -3.83
CA LYS A 84 -10.79 -4.69 -4.66
C LYS A 84 -10.13 -3.33 -4.90
N MET A 85 -9.42 -3.23 -6.02
CA MET A 85 -8.84 -2.01 -6.56
C MET A 85 -9.81 -1.45 -7.60
N ASP A 86 -10.81 -0.72 -7.13
CA ASP A 86 -11.75 0.07 -7.91
C ASP A 86 -11.12 1.42 -8.30
N ASN A 87 -10.38 1.44 -9.41
CA ASN A 87 -10.34 2.60 -10.33
C ASN A 87 -9.68 2.18 -11.64
N GLU A 88 -10.49 1.96 -12.68
CA GLU A 88 -10.06 1.42 -13.97
C GLU A 88 -8.91 2.23 -14.58
N LEU A 89 -7.79 1.54 -14.86
CA LEU A 89 -6.78 2.07 -15.76
C LEU A 89 -7.44 2.32 -17.13
N SER A 90 -7.00 3.37 -17.83
CA SER A 90 -7.48 3.62 -19.19
C SER A 90 -7.16 2.40 -20.08
N GLN A 91 -8.05 2.06 -21.02
CA GLN A 91 -7.81 1.00 -22.01
C GLN A 91 -6.47 1.11 -22.75
N ARG A 92 -5.91 2.32 -22.87
CA ARG A 92 -4.56 2.51 -23.43
C ARG A 92 -3.48 2.05 -22.45
N ALA A 93 -3.58 2.43 -21.18
CA ALA A 93 -2.65 2.02 -20.14
C ALA A 93 -2.69 0.50 -19.93
N GLU A 94 -3.86 -0.12 -19.99
CA GLU A 94 -3.99 -1.57 -19.89
C GLU A 94 -3.28 -2.29 -21.06
N ARG A 95 -3.48 -1.80 -22.30
CA ARG A 95 -2.77 -2.33 -23.48
C ARG A 95 -1.27 -2.15 -23.40
N ASP A 96 -0.81 -0.99 -22.92
CA ASP A 96 0.63 -0.73 -22.72
C ASP A 96 1.22 -1.68 -21.67
N ILE A 97 0.51 -1.91 -20.56
CA ILE A 97 0.92 -2.86 -19.52
C ILE A 97 1.03 -4.27 -20.08
N GLN A 98 0.02 -4.74 -20.80
CA GLN A 98 0.04 -6.08 -21.40
C GLN A 98 1.20 -6.25 -22.38
N LYS A 99 1.48 -5.23 -23.20
CA LYS A 99 2.62 -5.25 -24.13
C LYS A 99 3.96 -5.24 -23.40
N SER A 100 4.12 -4.38 -22.39
CA SER A 100 5.34 -4.35 -21.57
C SER A 100 5.54 -5.67 -20.84
N LEU A 101 4.47 -6.24 -20.29
CA LEU A 101 4.50 -7.50 -19.56
C LEU A 101 4.93 -8.66 -20.46
N SER A 102 4.34 -8.79 -21.66
CA SER A 102 4.74 -9.83 -22.60
C SER A 102 6.21 -9.67 -23.01
N GLN A 103 6.65 -8.44 -23.32
CA GLN A 103 8.05 -8.17 -23.66
C GLN A 103 9.00 -8.53 -22.51
N THR A 104 8.64 -8.21 -21.26
CA THR A 104 9.49 -8.57 -20.12
C THR A 104 9.56 -10.07 -19.89
N LEU A 105 8.44 -10.79 -20.06
CA LEU A 105 8.43 -12.26 -19.92
C LEU A 105 9.23 -12.91 -21.05
N ASP A 106 9.08 -12.45 -22.29
CA ASP A 106 9.86 -12.93 -23.43
C ASP A 106 11.37 -12.70 -23.22
N MET A 107 11.75 -11.55 -22.64
CA MET A 107 13.15 -11.26 -22.32
C MET A 107 13.69 -12.19 -21.23
N ILE A 108 12.86 -12.58 -20.26
CA ILE A 108 13.25 -13.50 -19.18
C ILE A 108 13.36 -14.94 -19.69
N GLU A 109 12.46 -15.35 -20.57
CA GLU A 109 12.45 -16.70 -21.15
C GLU A 109 13.56 -16.91 -22.19
N ASN A 110 13.90 -15.86 -22.94
CA ASN A 110 14.90 -15.92 -24.00
C ASN A 110 16.24 -15.27 -23.61
N SER A 111 16.43 -14.81 -22.37
CA SER A 111 17.73 -14.29 -21.94
C SER A 111 18.74 -15.44 -21.88
N GLN A 112 19.93 -15.19 -22.44
CA GLN A 112 21.00 -16.16 -22.50
C GLN A 112 21.55 -16.53 -21.10
N ASP A 113 21.40 -15.63 -20.13
CA ASP A 113 21.78 -15.82 -18.71
C ASP A 113 20.66 -16.41 -17.84
N GLY A 114 19.47 -16.69 -18.42
CA GLY A 114 18.30 -17.12 -17.66
C GLY A 114 17.88 -16.13 -16.58
N LEU A 115 16.88 -16.49 -15.78
CA LEU A 115 16.61 -15.80 -14.51
C LEU A 115 17.39 -16.53 -13.43
N MET A 116 18.29 -15.86 -12.70
CA MET A 116 19.00 -16.48 -11.57
C MET A 116 18.40 -16.02 -10.24
N PHE A 117 18.17 -16.95 -9.33
CA PHE A 117 17.77 -16.69 -7.94
C PHE A 117 18.81 -17.31 -7.01
N ASP A 118 19.42 -16.49 -6.16
CA ASP A 118 20.50 -16.91 -5.25
C ASP A 118 21.71 -17.56 -5.96
N GLY A 119 21.97 -17.15 -7.21
CA GLY A 119 23.07 -17.70 -8.03
C GLY A 119 22.73 -19.04 -8.71
N GLU A 120 21.54 -19.58 -8.50
CA GLU A 120 21.03 -20.75 -9.20
C GLU A 120 20.07 -20.31 -10.33
N PRO A 121 20.04 -21.01 -11.48
CA PRO A 121 19.02 -20.78 -12.47
C PRO A 121 17.64 -21.06 -11.86
N LEU A 122 16.75 -20.09 -11.96
CA LEU A 122 15.39 -20.19 -11.48
C LEU A 122 14.64 -21.09 -12.44
N GLU A 123 14.29 -22.29 -11.96
CA GLU A 123 13.42 -23.21 -12.68
C GLU A 123 12.04 -22.56 -12.80
N LEU A 124 11.72 -22.09 -14.01
CA LEU A 124 10.42 -21.49 -14.32
C LEU A 124 9.39 -22.61 -14.48
N ASP A 125 9.01 -23.23 -13.35
CA ASP A 125 7.83 -24.09 -13.31
C ASP A 125 6.56 -23.26 -13.61
N ASP A 126 5.50 -23.93 -14.07
CA ASP A 126 4.27 -23.24 -14.48
C ASP A 126 3.69 -22.37 -13.35
N LEU A 127 3.82 -22.83 -12.10
CA LEU A 127 3.38 -22.11 -10.91
C LEU A 127 4.21 -20.84 -10.66
N THR A 128 5.55 -20.92 -10.67
CA THR A 128 6.39 -19.73 -10.46
C THR A 128 6.27 -18.75 -11.62
N LYS A 129 6.09 -19.26 -12.85
CA LYS A 129 5.82 -18.41 -14.02
C LYS A 129 4.51 -17.64 -13.88
N GLU A 130 3.44 -18.30 -13.43
CA GLU A 130 2.15 -17.64 -13.18
C GLU A 130 2.27 -16.60 -12.05
N LEU A 131 2.92 -16.95 -10.95
CA LEU A 131 3.11 -16.07 -9.81
C LEU A 131 3.96 -14.84 -10.19
N LEU A 132 5.05 -15.05 -10.93
CA LEU A 132 5.90 -13.98 -11.45
C LEU A 132 5.12 -13.04 -12.37
N LYS A 133 4.32 -13.61 -13.29
CA LYS A 133 3.45 -12.85 -14.18
C LYS A 133 2.47 -11.98 -13.38
N GLN A 134 1.77 -12.56 -12.41
CA GLN A 134 0.81 -11.82 -11.57
C GLN A 134 1.49 -10.70 -10.77
N SER A 135 2.65 -10.99 -10.19
CA SER A 135 3.44 -10.01 -9.42
C SER A 135 3.88 -8.84 -10.31
N LEU A 136 4.44 -9.12 -11.49
CA LEU A 136 4.86 -8.10 -12.45
C LEU A 136 3.67 -7.27 -12.94
N GLU A 137 2.55 -7.89 -13.29
CA GLU A 137 1.34 -7.19 -13.73
C GLU A 137 0.86 -6.20 -12.66
N ASN A 138 0.76 -6.66 -11.42
CA ASN A 138 0.34 -5.83 -10.29
C ASN A 138 1.30 -4.66 -10.06
N SER A 139 2.61 -4.90 -10.14
CA SER A 139 3.63 -3.85 -10.00
C SER A 139 3.51 -2.79 -11.09
N MET A 140 3.28 -3.18 -12.36
CA MET A 140 3.14 -2.25 -13.48
C MET A 140 1.85 -1.43 -13.39
N ARG A 141 0.73 -2.05 -13.00
CA ARG A 141 -0.53 -1.35 -12.73
C ARG A 141 -0.35 -0.30 -11.65
N MET A 142 0.31 -0.67 -10.55
CA MET A 142 0.59 0.23 -9.44
C MET A 142 1.49 1.39 -9.87
N ALA A 143 2.57 1.11 -10.60
CA ALA A 143 3.47 2.14 -11.13
C ALA A 143 2.74 3.14 -12.03
N LYS A 144 1.86 2.67 -12.92
CA LYS A 144 1.02 3.54 -13.77
C LYS A 144 0.08 4.42 -12.94
N LYS A 145 -0.52 3.88 -11.88
CA LYS A 145 -1.36 4.64 -10.95
C LYS A 145 -0.58 5.74 -10.24
N ILE A 146 0.58 5.39 -9.67
CA ILE A 146 1.48 6.34 -8.99
C ILE A 146 1.92 7.44 -9.95
N ALA A 147 2.28 7.09 -11.19
CA ALA A 147 2.67 8.05 -12.21
C ALA A 147 1.52 9.01 -12.56
N LYS A 148 0.31 8.48 -12.74
CA LYS A 148 -0.90 9.30 -12.98
C LYS A 148 -1.12 10.26 -11.82
N GLU A 149 -1.00 9.81 -10.57
CA GLU A 149 -1.18 10.67 -9.41
C GLU A 149 -0.07 11.72 -9.24
N LYS A 150 1.19 11.35 -9.50
CA LYS A 150 2.35 12.23 -9.27
C LYS A 150 2.53 13.28 -10.36
N TYR A 151 2.28 12.92 -11.63
CA TYR A 151 2.62 13.74 -12.79
C TYR A 151 1.41 14.38 -13.48
N THR A 152 0.17 13.97 -13.16
CA THR A 152 -1.02 14.68 -13.66
C THR A 152 -1.22 15.98 -12.88
N PRO A 153 -1.24 17.16 -13.53
CA PRO A 153 -1.52 18.42 -12.85
C PRO A 153 -2.89 18.40 -12.17
N LYS A 154 -3.03 19.06 -11.01
CA LYS A 154 -4.27 19.02 -10.20
C LYS A 154 -5.54 19.37 -10.99
N LYS A 155 -5.44 20.25 -11.99
CA LYS A 155 -6.54 20.65 -12.89
C LYS A 155 -7.13 19.49 -13.71
N TYR A 156 -6.36 18.43 -13.95
CA TYR A 156 -6.75 17.29 -14.78
C TYR A 156 -6.95 15.99 -13.97
N LYS A 157 -6.84 16.05 -12.64
CA LYS A 157 -7.22 14.95 -11.76
C LYS A 157 -8.74 14.95 -11.67
N LYS A 158 -9.39 13.99 -12.34
CA LYS A 158 -10.82 13.71 -12.19
C LYS A 158 -11.06 12.91 -10.92
#